data_AF-A0A7Y2NM63-F1
#
_entry.id   AF-A0A7Y2NM63-F1
#
_cell.length_a   1.000
_cell.length_b   1.000
_cell.length_c   1.000
_cell.angle_alpha   90.00
_cell.angle_beta   90.00
_cell.angle_gamma   90.00
#
_symmetry.space_group_name_H-M   'P 1'
#
loop_
_entity.id
_entity.type
_entity.pdbx_description
1 polymer ?
#
loop_
_entity_poly.entity_id
_entity_poly.type
_entity_poly.pdbx_seq_one_letter_code
_entity_poly.pdbx_strand_id
1 'polypeptide(L)'
;MNQKELKEFLDSKVIEYNNPKFIESDPIQVPHRFSNKEDIEISGFLTATIAWGNRKSIINNARRMMELLDNSPYDFIMNHNDAELENLLHFV
;
A
#
# COMPACT_ATOMS: atom_id res chain seq x y z
N MET A 1 -10.47 20.88 23.87
CA MET A 1 -9.04 20.61 24.07
C MET A 1 -8.27 21.86 23.70
N ASN A 2 -7.39 22.34 24.59
CA ASN A 2 -6.40 23.35 24.23
C ASN A 2 -5.26 22.72 23.41
N GLN A 3 -4.37 23.53 22.85
CA GLN A 3 -3.28 23.04 21.99
C GLN A 3 -2.34 22.06 22.69
N LYS A 4 -2.09 22.24 23.99
CA LYS A 4 -1.24 21.35 24.79
C LYS A 4 -1.91 19.99 24.96
N GLU A 5 -3.18 19.98 25.35
CA GLU A 5 -3.98 18.75 25.49
C GLU A 5 -4.09 17.99 24.15
N LEU A 6 -4.24 18.69 23.03
CA LEU A 6 -4.26 18.07 21.70
C LEU A 6 -2.93 17.41 21.35
N LYS A 7 -1.81 18.10 21.62
CA LYS A 7 -0.49 17.53 21.39
C LYS A 7 -0.27 16.28 22.22
N GLU A 8 -0.53 16.34 23.53
CA GLU A 8 -0.37 15.19 24.44
C GLU A 8 -1.25 14.01 24.00
N PHE A 9 -2.48 14.28 23.56
CA PHE A 9 -3.35 13.25 23.00
C PHE A 9 -2.76 12.62 21.73
N LEU A 10 -2.33 13.42 20.74
CA LEU A 10 -1.76 12.89 19.50
C LEU A 10 -0.45 12.12 19.72
N ASP A 11 0.43 12.60 20.59
CA ASP A 11 1.66 11.91 20.97
C ASP A 11 1.35 10.54 21.59
N SER A 12 0.34 10.47 22.48
CA SER A 12 -0.10 9.20 23.07
C SER A 12 -0.61 8.21 22.02
N LYS A 13 -1.32 8.71 21.00
CA LYS A 13 -1.87 7.90 19.90
C LYS A 13 -0.79 7.41 18.95
N VAL A 14 0.24 8.21 18.69
CA VAL A 14 1.41 7.78 17.93
C VAL A 14 2.13 6.64 18.65
N ILE A 15 2.34 6.75 19.95
CA ILE A 15 2.97 5.67 20.74
C ILE A 15 2.12 4.40 20.72
N GLU A 16 0.78 4.53 20.76
CA GLU A 16 -0.15 3.40 20.73
C GLU A 16 -0.18 2.68 19.37
N TYR A 17 -0.28 3.43 18.27
CA TYR A 17 -0.58 2.86 16.95
C TYR A 17 0.62 2.73 16.01
N ASN A 18 1.71 3.48 16.21
CA ASN A 18 2.92 3.37 15.39
C ASN A 18 3.78 2.17 15.81
N ASN A 19 3.20 0.98 15.68
CA ASN A 19 3.82 -0.29 16.02
C ASN A 19 3.66 -1.28 14.86
N PRO A 20 4.71 -2.07 14.51
CA PRO A 20 4.65 -3.05 13.42
C PRO A 20 3.48 -4.05 13.49
N LYS A 21 2.93 -4.34 14.67
CA LYS A 21 1.75 -5.20 14.82
C LYS A 21 0.54 -4.70 14.04
N PHE A 22 0.41 -3.39 13.82
CA PHE A 22 -0.69 -2.83 13.03
C PHE A 22 -0.51 -3.07 11.53
N ILE A 23 0.71 -3.35 11.05
CA ILE A 23 1.01 -3.59 9.64
C ILE A 23 0.27 -4.84 9.14
N GLU A 24 0.26 -5.93 9.91
CA GLU A 24 -0.30 -7.23 9.49
C GLU A 24 -1.74 -7.15 8.94
N SER A 25 -2.52 -6.22 9.48
CA SER A 25 -3.92 -6.02 9.13
C SER A 25 -4.17 -4.76 8.29
N ASP A 26 -3.14 -4.01 7.96
CA ASP A 26 -3.24 -2.72 7.27
C ASP A 26 -2.74 -2.85 5.81
N PRO A 27 -3.30 -2.09 4.85
CA PRO A 27 -2.80 -2.07 3.47
C PRO A 27 -1.31 -1.77 3.34
N ILE A 28 -0.70 -1.06 4.30
CA ILE A 28 0.73 -0.78 4.32
C ILE A 28 1.59 -2.06 4.31
N GLN A 29 1.03 -3.23 4.65
CA GLN A 29 1.74 -4.51 4.49
C GLN A 29 2.21 -4.80 3.05
N VAL A 30 1.53 -4.24 2.04
CA VAL A 30 1.85 -4.50 0.63
C VAL A 30 3.22 -3.92 0.25
N PRO A 31 3.51 -2.61 0.45
CA PRO A 31 4.85 -2.09 0.21
C PRO A 31 5.94 -2.72 1.08
N HIS A 32 5.61 -3.14 2.31
CA HIS A 32 6.55 -3.84 3.19
C HIS A 32 7.00 -5.24 2.68
N ARG A 33 6.38 -5.78 1.61
CA ARG A 33 6.82 -7.03 0.96
C ARG A 33 8.05 -6.84 0.08
N PHE A 34 8.37 -5.61 -0.29
CA PHE A 34 9.46 -5.30 -1.20
C PHE A 34 10.70 -4.80 -0.46
N SER A 35 11.87 -5.01 -1.04
CA SER A 35 13.16 -4.51 -0.50
C SER A 35 13.77 -3.43 -1.38
N ASN A 36 13.41 -3.38 -2.66
CA ASN A 36 13.85 -2.35 -3.57
C ASN A 36 13.07 -1.05 -3.34
N LYS A 37 13.75 0.09 -3.39
CA LYS A 37 13.16 1.38 -3.05
C LYS A 37 12.01 1.75 -3.98
N GLU A 38 12.22 1.60 -5.28
CA GLU A 38 11.25 1.95 -6.32
C GLU A 38 9.98 1.07 -6.18
N ASP A 39 10.15 -0.23 -5.90
CA ASP A 39 9.01 -1.12 -5.68
C ASP A 39 8.21 -0.76 -4.43
N ILE A 40 8.89 -0.35 -3.35
CA ILE A 40 8.24 0.13 -2.12
C ILE A 40 7.42 1.39 -2.42
N GLU A 41 7.99 2.35 -3.15
CA GLU A 41 7.33 3.62 -3.47
C GLU A 41 6.13 3.42 -4.40
N ILE A 42 6.30 2.65 -5.48
CA ILE A 42 5.23 2.39 -6.46
C ILE A 42 4.10 1.59 -5.84
N SER A 43 4.42 0.47 -5.17
CA SER A 43 3.39 -0.36 -4.52
C SER A 43 2.65 0.41 -3.42
N GLY A 44 3.36 1.26 -2.66
CA GLY A 44 2.76 2.13 -1.65
C GLY A 44 1.80 3.15 -2.26
N PHE A 45 2.22 3.83 -3.32
CA PHE A 45 1.39 4.80 -4.03
C PHE A 45 0.13 4.15 -4.62
N LEU A 46 0.28 3.06 -5.38
CA LEU A 46 -0.83 2.36 -6.00
C LEU A 46 -1.79 1.77 -4.96
N THR A 47 -1.28 1.18 -3.89
CA THR A 47 -2.11 0.69 -2.77
C THR A 47 -2.92 1.82 -2.13
N ALA A 48 -2.32 3.01 -1.96
CA ALA A 48 -3.00 4.17 -1.40
C ALA A 48 -4.17 4.66 -2.29
N THR A 49 -4.04 4.56 -3.62
CA THR A 49 -5.12 4.98 -4.53
C THR A 49 -6.39 4.15 -4.42
N ILE A 50 -6.30 2.92 -3.90
CA ILE A 50 -7.44 2.02 -3.70
C ILE A 50 -7.81 1.83 -2.22
N ALA A 51 -7.15 2.56 -1.30
CA ALA A 51 -7.30 2.37 0.14
C ALA A 51 -8.55 3.04 0.74
N TRP A 52 -9.65 3.09 -0.02
CA TRP A 52 -10.95 3.53 0.50
C TRP A 52 -11.91 2.34 0.59
N GLY A 53 -12.52 2.15 1.76
CA GLY A 53 -13.55 1.12 1.99
C GLY A 53 -13.09 -0.04 2.86
N ASN A 54 -13.55 -1.25 2.56
CA ASN A 54 -13.33 -2.40 3.43
C ASN A 54 -11.86 -2.85 3.39
N ARG A 55 -11.20 -2.80 4.55
CA ARG A 55 -9.80 -3.21 4.77
C ARG A 55 -9.40 -4.53 4.10
N LYS A 56 -10.21 -5.60 4.24
CA LYS A 56 -9.90 -6.90 3.62
C LYS A 56 -9.95 -6.82 2.09
N SER A 57 -10.95 -6.13 1.56
CA SER A 57 -11.08 -5.89 0.11
C SER A 57 -9.88 -5.09 -0.43
N ILE A 58 -9.47 -4.04 0.28
CA ILE A 58 -8.30 -3.21 -0.08
C ILE A 58 -7.04 -4.08 -0.17
N ILE A 59 -6.74 -4.87 0.87
CA ILE A 59 -5.55 -5.73 0.91
C ILE A 59 -5.59 -6.76 -0.22
N ASN A 60 -6.73 -7.39 -0.47
CA ASN A 60 -6.87 -8.37 -1.54
C ASN A 60 -6.66 -7.75 -2.93
N ASN A 61 -7.25 -6.59 -3.19
CA ASN A 61 -7.08 -5.88 -4.45
C ASN A 61 -5.66 -5.36 -4.64
N ALA A 62 -5.03 -4.85 -3.59
CA ALA A 62 -3.64 -4.41 -3.65
C ALA A 62 -2.68 -5.58 -3.93
N ARG A 63 -2.91 -6.76 -3.33
CA ARG A 63 -2.13 -7.97 -3.63
C ARG A 63 -2.34 -8.43 -5.07
N ARG A 64 -3.60 -8.51 -5.52
CA ARG A 64 -3.93 -8.85 -6.92
C ARG A 64 -3.28 -7.88 -7.90
N MET A 65 -3.28 -6.59 -7.59
CA MET A 65 -2.60 -5.58 -8.41
C MET A 65 -1.10 -5.85 -8.47
N MET A 66 -0.43 -6.13 -7.36
CA MET A 66 1.00 -6.49 -7.38
C MET A 66 1.27 -7.78 -8.16
N GLU A 67 0.35 -8.76 -8.13
CA GLU A 67 0.44 -9.98 -8.94
C GLU A 67 0.32 -9.68 -10.45
N LEU A 68 -0.57 -8.75 -10.85
CA LEU A 68 -0.68 -8.30 -12.24
C LEU A 68 0.54 -7.50 -12.71
N LEU A 69 1.33 -6.97 -11.78
CA LEU A 69 2.60 -6.28 -12.03
C LEU A 69 3.80 -7.22 -11.77
N ASP A 70 3.61 -8.54 -11.89
CA ASP A 70 4.61 -9.60 -11.72
C ASP A 70 5.37 -9.59 -10.39
N ASN A 71 4.80 -8.98 -9.35
CA ASN A 71 5.48 -8.65 -8.09
C ASN A 71 6.82 -7.91 -8.31
N SER A 72 6.93 -7.14 -9.39
CA SER A 72 8.07 -6.28 -9.72
C SER A 72 7.55 -4.98 -10.33
N PRO A 73 6.77 -4.18 -9.57
CA PRO A 73 6.04 -3.04 -10.12
C PRO A 73 6.92 -1.97 -10.77
N TYR A 74 8.16 -1.79 -10.30
CA TYR A 74 9.12 -0.92 -10.98
C TYR A 74 9.49 -1.43 -12.37
N ASP A 75 9.88 -2.71 -12.46
CA ASP A 75 10.28 -3.32 -13.73
C ASP A 75 9.13 -3.33 -14.72
N PHE A 76 7.92 -3.68 -14.27
CA PHE A 76 6.72 -3.66 -15.09
C PHE A 76 6.47 -2.27 -15.70
N ILE A 77 6.52 -1.21 -14.88
CA ILE A 77 6.31 0.16 -15.38
C ILE A 77 7.35 0.53 -16.44
N MET A 78 8.61 0.12 -16.26
CA MET A 78 9.70 0.47 -17.18
C MET A 78 9.72 -0.37 -18.46
N ASN A 79 9.34 -1.64 -18.38
CA ASN A 79 9.67 -2.64 -19.39
C ASN A 79 8.48 -3.47 -19.90
N HIS A 80 7.25 -3.20 -19.45
CA HIS A 80 6.07 -3.93 -19.94
C HIS A 80 5.93 -3.85 -21.47
N ASN A 81 5.30 -4.88 -22.04
CA ASN A 81 4.81 -4.86 -23.41
C ASN A 81 3.29 -4.63 -23.47
N ASP A 82 2.77 -4.40 -24.68
CA ASP A 82 1.35 -4.12 -24.89
C ASP A 82 0.43 -5.26 -24.41
N ALA A 83 0.85 -6.52 -24.56
CA ALA A 83 0.04 -7.67 -24.14
C ALA A 83 -0.02 -7.82 -22.61
N GLU A 84 1.05 -7.48 -21.89
CA GLU A 84 1.06 -7.40 -20.43
C GLU A 84 0.15 -6.26 -19.94
N LEU A 85 0.18 -5.12 -20.62
CA LEU A 85 -0.69 -3.98 -20.31
C LEU A 85 -2.18 -4.31 -20.52
N GLU A 86 -2.52 -5.09 -21.56
CA GLU A 86 -3.90 -5.53 -21.80
C GLU A 86 -4.49 -6.31 -20.61
N ASN A 87 -3.69 -7.10 -19.89
CA ASN A 87 -4.15 -7.85 -18.72
C ASN A 87 -4.63 -6.94 -17.58
N LEU A 88 -4.14 -5.70 -17.50
CA LEU A 88 -4.55 -4.71 -16.50
C LEU A 88 -5.91 -4.08 -16.82
N LEU A 89 -6.41 -4.17 -18.06
CA LEU A 89 -7.71 -3.58 -18.46
C LEU A 89 -8.89 -4.20 -17.70
N HIS A 90 -8.71 -5.42 -17.19
CA HIS A 90 -9.72 -6.14 -16.39
C HIS A 90 -9.58 -5.90 -14.88
N PHE A 91 -8.74 -4.95 -14.47
CA PHE A 91 -8.57 -4.53 -13.07
C PHE A 91 -9.63 -3.51 -12.66
N VAL A 92 -10.93 -3.82 -12.79
CA VAL A 92 -12.04 -3.14 -12.09
C VAL A 92 -13.28 -4.03 -12.12
#